data_AF-A0A1A8VEN3-F1
#
_entry.id   AF-A0A1A8VEN3-F1
#
_cell.length_a   1.000
_cell.length_b   1.000
_cell.length_c   1.000
_cell.angle_alpha   90.00
_cell.angle_beta   90.00
_cell.angle_gamma   90.00
#
_symmetry.space_group_name_H-M   'P 1'
#
loop_
_entity.id
_entity.type
_entity.pdbx_description
1 polymer ?
#
loop_
_entity_poly.entity_id
_entity_poly.type
_entity_poly.pdbx_seq_one_letter_code
_entity_poly.pdbx_strand_id
1 'polypeptide(L)'
;FTQRSPPEERVYNLPFLSAETMKMIIGYIYTGFLVLTDNNVGTLLEVAAYLTYEELLEACSDYLITRLTPDSCINTWRLTSKYYLPKQ
;
A
#
# COMPACT_ATOMS: atom_id res chain seq x y z
N PHE A 1 21.41 -11.68 24.92
CA PHE A 1 20.82 -10.48 25.54
C PHE A 1 20.68 -9.43 24.46
N THR A 2 19.45 -9.00 24.21
CA THR A 2 19.03 -8.18 23.07
C THR A 2 19.74 -6.82 23.06
N GLN A 3 20.55 -6.57 22.03
CA GLN A 3 21.14 -5.27 21.77
C GLN A 3 19.99 -4.33 21.33
N ARG A 4 19.47 -3.54 22.26
CA ARG A 4 18.42 -2.55 21.98
C ARG A 4 19.10 -1.25 21.60
N SER A 5 18.90 -0.78 20.38
CA SER A 5 19.39 0.53 19.92
C SER A 5 18.91 1.65 20.87
N PRO A 6 19.72 2.70 21.07
CA PRO A 6 19.38 3.82 21.95
C PRO A 6 18.06 4.50 21.51
N PRO A 7 17.31 5.10 22.45
CA PRO A 7 15.95 5.58 22.23
C PRO A 7 15.83 6.71 21.18
N GLU A 8 16.95 7.35 20.83
CA GLU A 8 17.02 8.49 19.90
C GLU A 8 16.98 8.06 18.42
N GLU A 9 17.05 6.75 18.11
CA GLU A 9 17.16 6.22 16.74
C GLU A 9 15.90 5.44 16.31
N ARG A 10 14.70 5.91 16.70
CA ARG A 10 13.41 5.28 16.32
C ARG A 10 12.48 6.18 15.51
N VAL A 11 13.00 7.27 14.94
CA VAL A 11 12.23 8.15 14.08
C VAL A 11 12.52 7.78 12.63
N TYR A 12 11.59 7.07 12.00
CA TYR A 12 11.66 6.72 10.58
C TYR A 12 10.90 7.77 9.77
N ASN A 13 11.63 8.54 8.97
CA ASN A 13 11.02 9.49 8.04
C ASN A 13 10.60 8.75 6.77
N LEU A 14 9.31 8.78 6.48
CA LEU A 14 8.71 8.21 5.27
C LEU A 14 8.17 9.37 4.41
N PRO A 15 9.05 10.10 3.69
CA PRO A 15 8.71 11.39 3.07
C PRO A 15 7.66 11.28 1.94
N PHE A 16 7.43 10.08 1.43
CA PHE A 16 6.44 9.78 0.40
C PHE A 16 5.06 9.41 1.00
N LEU A 17 4.93 9.36 2.33
CA LEU A 17 3.68 9.04 3.03
C LEU A 17 3.05 10.27 3.67
N SER A 18 1.77 10.47 3.42
CA SER A 18 0.97 11.38 4.23
C SER A 18 0.68 10.75 5.60
N ALA A 19 0.46 11.60 6.61
CA ALA A 19 0.06 11.15 7.95
C ALA A 19 -1.25 10.33 7.92
N GLU A 20 -2.14 10.66 6.98
CA GLU A 20 -3.41 9.97 6.77
C GLU A 20 -3.20 8.54 6.26
N THR A 21 -2.33 8.35 5.27
CA THR A 21 -1.98 7.03 4.74
C THR A 21 -1.29 6.18 5.80
N MET A 22 -0.36 6.75 6.56
CA MET A 22 0.30 6.04 7.65
C MET A 22 -0.70 5.60 8.73
N LYS A 23 -1.68 6.46 9.06
CA LYS A 23 -2.75 6.11 10.00
C LYS A 23 -3.61 4.95 9.50
N MET A 24 -3.94 4.91 8.20
CA MET A 24 -4.67 3.79 7.60
C MET A 24 -3.88 2.49 7.66
N ILE A 25 -2.59 2.50 7.35
CA ILE A 25 -1.74 1.31 7.37
C ILE A 25 -1.61 0.76 8.79
N ILE A 26 -1.34 1.63 9.77
CA ILE A 26 -1.27 1.23 11.17
C ILE A 26 -2.62 0.68 11.63
N GLY A 27 -3.72 1.35 11.28
CA GLY A 27 -5.07 0.87 11.56
C GLY A 27 -5.31 -0.53 11.01
N TYR A 28 -4.94 -0.78 9.77
CA TYR A 28 -5.03 -2.09 9.15
C TYR A 28 -4.20 -3.15 9.86
N ILE A 29 -2.94 -2.87 10.18
CA ILE A 29 -2.04 -3.81 10.88
C ILE A 29 -2.64 -4.24 12.24
N TYR A 30 -3.28 -3.31 12.95
CA TYR A 30 -3.85 -3.59 14.28
C TYR A 30 -5.25 -4.19 14.25
N THR A 31 -6.04 -3.92 13.21
CA THR A 31 -7.46 -4.33 13.15
C THR A 31 -7.76 -5.42 12.14
N GLY A 32 -6.86 -5.64 11.18
CA GLY A 32 -7.09 -6.46 9.99
C GLY A 32 -8.13 -5.88 9.03
N PHE A 33 -8.59 -4.63 9.24
CA PHE A 33 -9.65 -4.04 8.45
C PHE A 33 -9.21 -2.74 7.77
N LEU A 34 -9.40 -2.68 6.46
CA LEU A 34 -9.07 -1.52 5.63
C LEU A 34 -10.11 -1.35 4.53
N VAL A 35 -10.64 -0.13 4.41
CA VAL A 35 -11.61 0.21 3.37
C VAL A 35 -10.88 0.78 2.17
N LEU A 36 -10.86 0.02 1.08
CA LEU A 36 -10.35 0.47 -0.20
C LEU A 36 -11.39 1.33 -0.93
N THR A 37 -10.93 2.43 -1.50
CA THR A 37 -11.70 3.40 -2.28
C THR A 37 -10.87 3.83 -3.49
N ASP A 38 -11.50 4.33 -4.55
CA ASP A 38 -10.76 4.78 -5.75
C ASP A 38 -9.75 5.90 -5.47
N ASN A 39 -10.03 6.71 -4.44
CA ASN A 39 -9.16 7.80 -4.03
C ASN A 39 -7.94 7.33 -3.22
N ASN A 40 -8.03 6.22 -2.48
CA ASN A 40 -6.96 5.76 -1.61
C ASN A 40 -6.15 4.58 -2.17
N VAL A 41 -6.75 3.77 -3.06
CA VAL A 41 -6.15 2.50 -3.50
C VAL A 41 -4.85 2.72 -4.27
N GLY A 42 -4.76 3.80 -5.05
CA GLY A 42 -3.52 4.14 -5.77
C GLY A 42 -2.38 4.42 -4.81
N THR A 43 -2.60 5.31 -3.83
CA THR A 43 -1.60 5.63 -2.81
C THR A 43 -1.23 4.40 -2.00
N LEU A 44 -2.22 3.63 -1.52
CA LEU A 44 -1.99 2.42 -0.73
C LEU A 44 -1.21 1.35 -1.50
N LEU A 45 -1.46 1.18 -2.80
CA LEU A 45 -0.68 0.29 -3.66
C LEU A 45 0.80 0.71 -3.72
N GLU A 46 1.08 2.01 -3.89
CA GLU A 46 2.47 2.52 -3.89
C GLU A 46 3.16 2.29 -2.55
N VAL A 47 2.44 2.49 -1.43
CA VAL A 47 3.01 2.23 -0.11
C VAL A 47 3.22 0.75 0.14
N ALA A 48 2.27 -0.09 -0.25
CA ALA A 48 2.37 -1.54 -0.10
C ALA A 48 3.59 -2.07 -0.88
N ALA A 49 3.83 -1.54 -2.08
CA ALA A 49 5.02 -1.86 -2.86
C ALA A 49 6.30 -1.39 -2.17
N TYR A 50 6.33 -0.17 -1.62
CA TYR A 50 7.50 0.34 -0.89
C TYR A 50 7.81 -0.45 0.38
N LEU A 51 6.77 -0.77 1.16
CA LEU A 51 6.89 -1.53 2.42
C LEU A 51 7.04 -3.03 2.18
N THR A 52 7.01 -3.50 0.93
CA THR A 52 7.01 -4.92 0.58
C THR A 52 5.91 -5.71 1.31
N TYR A 53 4.75 -5.07 1.52
CA TYR A 53 3.64 -5.66 2.27
C TYR A 53 2.69 -6.38 1.32
N GLU A 54 3.01 -7.64 1.03
CA GLU A 54 2.36 -8.45 -0.02
C GLU A 54 0.84 -8.57 0.13
N GLU A 55 0.33 -8.75 1.36
CA GLU A 55 -1.11 -8.90 1.61
C GLU A 55 -1.89 -7.62 1.23
N LEU A 56 -1.36 -6.45 1.59
CA LEU A 56 -1.96 -5.17 1.23
C LEU A 56 -1.82 -4.90 -0.27
N LEU A 57 -0.70 -5.32 -0.86
CA LEU A 57 -0.46 -5.21 -2.30
C LEU A 57 -1.47 -6.04 -3.09
N GLU A 58 -1.74 -7.28 -2.67
CA GLU A 58 -2.74 -8.16 -3.27
C GLU A 58 -4.15 -7.60 -3.13
N ALA A 59 -4.53 -7.13 -1.94
CA ALA A 59 -5.84 -6.52 -1.70
C ALA A 59 -6.08 -5.26 -2.57
N CYS A 60 -5.06 -4.39 -2.71
CA CYS A 60 -5.16 -3.21 -3.56
C CYS A 60 -5.29 -3.59 -5.04
N SER A 61 -4.54 -4.59 -5.49
CA SER A 61 -4.60 -5.10 -6.86
C SER A 61 -5.94 -5.73 -7.20
N ASP A 62 -6.49 -6.57 -6.32
CA ASP A 62 -7.80 -7.21 -6.52
C ASP A 62 -8.93 -6.18 -6.58
N TYR A 63 -8.91 -5.19 -5.68
CA TYR A 63 -9.85 -4.07 -5.71
C TYR A 63 -9.79 -3.28 -7.02
N LEU A 64 -8.58 -3.04 -7.54
CA LEU A 64 -8.38 -2.35 -8.81
C LEU A 64 -8.88 -3.18 -10.00
N ILE A 65 -8.65 -4.49 -10.00
CA ILE A 65 -9.11 -5.41 -11.05
C ILE A 65 -10.65 -5.48 -11.08
N THR A 66 -11.30 -5.58 -9.92
CA THR A 66 -12.77 -5.68 -9.83
C THR A 66 -13.51 -4.41 -10.26
N ARG A 67 -12.83 -3.25 -10.27
CA ARG A 67 -13.37 -1.94 -10.69
C ARG A 67 -12.93 -1.49 -12.08
N LEU A 68 -12.36 -2.39 -12.89
CA LEU A 68 -12.01 -2.13 -14.28
C LEU A 68 -13.24 -1.70 -15.09
N THR A 69 -13.36 -0.40 -15.34
CA THR A 69 -14.27 0.18 -16.34
C THR A 69 -13.49 0.48 -17.62
N PRO A 70 -14.13 0.54 -18.80
CA PRO A 70 -13.45 0.89 -20.06
C PRO A 70 -12.76 2.26 -20.02
N ASP A 71 -13.18 3.17 -19.13
CA ASP A 71 -12.50 4.45 -18.88
C ASP A 71 -11.32 4.34 -17.89
N SER A 72 -11.42 3.50 -16.86
CA SER A 72 -10.35 3.33 -15.86
C SER A 72 -9.31 2.27 -16.24
N CYS A 73 -9.55 1.47 -17.28
CA CYS A 73 -8.77 0.28 -17.59
C CYS A 73 -7.30 0.57 -17.88
N ILE A 74 -6.99 1.66 -18.58
CA ILE A 74 -5.62 2.07 -18.91
C ILE A 74 -4.87 2.49 -17.65
N ASN A 75 -5.52 3.26 -16.77
CA ASN A 75 -4.91 3.77 -15.56
C ASN A 75 -4.65 2.64 -14.55
N THR A 76 -5.63 1.75 -14.39
CA THR A 76 -5.52 0.53 -13.59
C THR A 76 -4.41 -0.37 -14.12
N TRP A 77 -4.38 -0.65 -15.44
CA TRP A 77 -3.34 -1.48 -16.06
C TRP A 77 -1.94 -0.91 -15.84
N ARG A 78 -1.77 0.41 -15.97
CA ARG A 78 -0.49 1.08 -15.72
C ARG A 78 -0.02 0.91 -14.28
N LEU A 79 -0.93 1.02 -13.31
CA LEU A 79 -0.62 0.90 -11.89
C LEU A 79 -0.29 -0.55 -11.51
N THR A 80 -1.12 -1.51 -11.93
CA THR A 80 -0.90 -2.93 -11.65
C THR A 80 0.32 -3.47 -12.39
N SER A 81 0.59 -3.01 -13.61
CA SER A 81 1.81 -3.42 -14.35
C SER A 81 3.08 -2.89 -13.71
N LYS A 82 3.05 -1.71 -13.09
CA LYS A 82 4.23 -1.11 -12.45
C LYS A 82 4.60 -1.80 -11.13
N TYR A 83 3.61 -2.28 -10.38
CA TYR A 83 3.82 -2.77 -9.01
C TYR A 83 3.55 -4.27 -8.83
N TYR A 84 2.84 -4.93 -9.74
CA TYR A 84 2.32 -6.29 -9.54
C TYR A 84 2.73 -7.32 -10.61
N LEU A 85 3.11 -6.91 -11.82
CA LEU A 85 3.49 -7.86 -12.89
C LEU A 85 5.01 -7.97 -12.97
N PRO A 86 5.55 -9.15 -12.60
CA PRO A 86 5.37 -10.31 -13.46
C PRO A 86 4.76 -11.52 -12.72
N LYS A 87 3.60 -11.97 -13.18
CA LYS A 87 3.31 -13.42 -13.21
C LYS A 87 3.47 -13.93 -14.65
N GLN A 88 4.70 -13.82 -15.15
CA GLN A 88 5.37 -14.67 -16.14
C GLN A 88 6.87 -14.63 -15.86
#